data_AF-A0A971CJC8-F1
#
_entry.id   AF-A0A971CJC8-F1
#
_cell.length_a   1.000
_cell.length_b   1.000
_cell.length_c   1.000
_cell.angle_alpha   90.00
_cell.angle_beta   90.00
_cell.angle_gamma   90.00
#
_symmetry.space_group_name_H-M   'P 1'
#
loop_
_entity.id
_entity.type
_entity.pdbx_description
1 polymer ?
#
loop_
_entity_poly.entity_id
_entity_poly.type
_entity_poly.pdbx_seq_one_letter_code
_entity_poly.pdbx_strand_id
1 'polypeptide(L)'
;MLKSRMKYGAIAAKVMTMYGRLLKDEDWRRLYECRSVSDIYGFLRNHRGWSETVMALPASSSPKVLQMSIRKTVYRDYEKLYNFSNLEDKKYLRFIIYQSEYELILEALREKRSYERLSEVSVITDFMRRHSSVDIEALSQSKSFSDILNAVKGSIYEKPLSELKINPETGMPSYWEAGVFLENVYYKSVFSFLQKKYKGLGKKRIEEIIGSEADLLNIVSIIRLHRNFPTSLERADELLIPVSYRLKPDFLHSLETAKSEDEALDLLRKSPFGQRFEGAGKANIESLYYKYMEELCIKLVKSFEPDLGVAQAYLVLKELECKKLLRVIEAIDSGIDPKTLV
;
A
#
# COMPACT_ATOMS: atom_id res chain seq x y z
N MET A 1 21.47 22.84 -4.47
CA MET A 1 22.21 21.74 -3.81
C MET A 1 22.42 21.96 -2.31
N LEU A 2 23.08 23.06 -1.86
CA LEU A 2 23.38 23.29 -0.43
C LEU A 2 22.14 23.39 0.48
N LYS A 3 21.14 24.21 0.10
CA LYS A 3 19.87 24.36 0.86
C LYS A 3 19.08 23.05 1.00
N SER A 4 19.15 22.19 -0.02
CA SER A 4 18.52 20.86 0.01
C SER A 4 19.24 19.93 1.00
N ARG A 5 20.57 19.88 0.99
CA ARG A 5 21.35 19.11 1.98
C ARG A 5 21.15 19.60 3.41
N MET A 6 21.06 20.91 3.64
CA MET A 6 20.78 21.45 4.98
C MET A 6 19.38 21.09 5.48
N LYS A 7 18.37 21.10 4.60
CA LYS A 7 16.98 20.85 4.99
C LYS A 7 16.61 19.36 5.03
N TYR A 8 17.24 18.53 4.19
CA TYR A 8 16.88 17.12 3.98
C TYR A 8 18.05 16.13 4.20
N GLY A 9 19.26 16.60 4.50
CA GLY A 9 20.41 15.71 4.70
C GLY A 9 20.21 14.73 5.85
N ALA A 10 19.61 15.18 6.96
CA ALA A 10 19.31 14.34 8.11
C ALA A 10 18.30 13.23 7.77
N ILE A 11 17.20 13.56 7.09
CA ILE A 11 16.20 12.55 6.69
C ILE A 11 16.77 11.60 5.64
N ALA A 12 17.56 12.08 4.66
CA ALA A 12 18.20 11.23 3.67
C ALA A 12 19.20 10.24 4.31
N ALA A 13 20.04 10.70 5.26
CA ALA A 13 20.95 9.83 5.99
C ALA A 13 20.20 8.77 6.85
N LYS A 14 19.10 9.19 7.49
CA LYS A 14 18.22 8.29 8.24
C LYS A 14 17.60 7.22 7.33
N VAL A 15 17.06 7.64 6.18
CA VAL A 15 16.49 6.75 5.16
C VAL A 15 17.53 5.75 4.68
N MET A 16 18.77 6.17 4.39
CA MET A 16 19.82 5.25 3.94
C MET A 16 20.20 4.22 5.01
N THR A 17 20.20 4.62 6.28
CA THR A 17 20.39 3.68 7.40
C THR A 17 19.26 2.66 7.46
N MET A 18 18.02 3.11 7.30
CA MET A 18 16.83 2.25 7.34
C MET A 18 16.74 1.33 6.12
N TYR A 19 17.01 1.84 4.92
CA TYR A 19 17.13 1.09 3.67
C TYR A 19 18.20 0.00 3.77
N GLY A 20 19.36 0.33 4.35
CA GLY A 20 20.42 -0.64 4.60
C GLY A 20 19.98 -1.80 5.49
N ARG A 21 18.93 -1.67 6.29
CA ARG A 21 18.42 -2.71 7.20
C ARG A 21 17.31 -3.56 6.59
N LEU A 22 16.88 -3.31 5.37
CA LEU A 22 15.93 -4.18 4.67
C LEU A 22 16.55 -5.58 4.44
N LEU A 23 15.68 -6.58 4.32
CA LEU A 23 15.95 -7.96 3.92
C LEU A 23 16.54 -7.97 2.52
N LYS A 24 17.69 -8.62 2.39
CA LYS A 24 18.40 -8.79 1.11
C LYS A 24 18.05 -10.14 0.48
N ASP A 25 18.50 -10.36 -0.75
CA ASP A 25 18.27 -11.62 -1.48
C ASP A 25 18.72 -12.85 -0.69
N GLU A 26 19.84 -12.77 0.03
CA GLU A 26 20.32 -13.84 0.91
C GLU A 26 19.39 -14.10 2.10
N ASP A 27 18.82 -13.04 2.67
CA ASP A 27 17.83 -13.14 3.74
C ASP A 27 16.56 -13.83 3.22
N TRP A 28 16.10 -13.46 2.02
CA TRP A 28 14.95 -14.09 1.38
C TRP A 28 15.17 -15.57 1.07
N ARG A 29 16.34 -15.94 0.53
CA ARG A 29 16.68 -17.37 0.29
C ARG A 29 16.58 -18.18 1.58
N ARG A 30 17.08 -17.65 2.70
CA ARG A 30 16.98 -18.30 4.01
C ARG A 30 15.55 -18.36 4.53
N LEU A 31 14.77 -17.31 4.36
CA LEU A 31 13.34 -17.29 4.74
C LEU A 31 12.53 -18.35 3.97
N TYR A 32 12.85 -18.58 2.69
CA TYR A 32 12.21 -19.62 1.87
C TYR A 32 12.62 -21.05 2.24
N GLU A 33 13.64 -21.23 3.08
CA GLU A 33 14.08 -22.53 3.59
C GLU A 33 13.51 -22.85 4.97
N CYS A 34 12.90 -21.87 5.64
CA CYS A 34 12.18 -22.08 6.89
C CYS A 34 11.07 -23.11 6.72
N ARG A 35 10.82 -23.92 7.75
CA ARG A 35 9.78 -24.97 7.74
C ARG A 35 8.64 -24.69 8.71
N SER A 36 8.83 -23.70 9.58
CA SER A 36 7.85 -23.29 10.57
C SER A 36 7.91 -21.78 10.81
N VAL A 37 6.83 -21.22 11.35
CA VAL A 37 6.80 -19.81 11.81
C VAL A 37 7.83 -19.57 12.93
N SER A 38 8.16 -20.61 13.71
CA SER A 38 9.22 -20.53 14.73
C SER A 38 10.61 -20.30 14.11
N ASP A 39 10.91 -20.93 12.96
CA ASP A 39 12.17 -20.71 12.24
C ASP A 39 12.26 -19.27 11.73
N ILE A 40 11.16 -18.73 11.19
CA ILE A 40 11.07 -17.32 10.79
C ILE A 40 11.34 -16.41 11.99
N TYR A 41 10.69 -16.68 13.13
CA TYR A 41 10.90 -15.89 14.35
C TYR A 41 12.37 -15.91 14.78
N GLY A 42 13.00 -17.09 14.81
CA GLY A 42 14.42 -17.27 15.14
C GLY A 42 15.35 -16.54 14.18
N PHE A 43 15.04 -16.53 12.88
CA PHE A 43 15.78 -15.75 11.89
C PHE A 43 15.64 -14.24 12.13
N LEU A 44 14.41 -13.73 12.19
CA LEU A 44 14.14 -12.30 12.32
C LEU A 44 14.66 -11.72 13.64
N ARG A 45 14.67 -12.51 14.72
CA ARG A 45 15.23 -12.12 16.02
C ARG A 45 16.71 -11.74 15.94
N ASN A 46 17.46 -12.35 15.02
CA ASN A 46 18.89 -12.09 14.81
C ASN A 46 19.16 -11.11 13.66
N HIS A 47 18.12 -10.68 12.94
CA HIS A 47 18.27 -9.78 11.80
C HIS A 47 18.31 -8.31 12.25
N ARG A 48 19.27 -7.54 11.73
CA ARG A 48 19.51 -6.14 12.13
C ARG A 48 18.34 -5.17 11.91
N GLY A 49 17.42 -5.51 11.01
CA GLY A 49 16.24 -4.70 10.68
C GLY A 49 14.97 -5.13 11.40
N TRP A 50 14.94 -6.35 11.93
CA TRP A 50 13.72 -6.98 12.47
C TRP A 50 13.83 -7.42 13.92
N SER A 51 15.05 -7.48 14.48
CA SER A 51 15.29 -7.93 15.85
C SER A 51 14.50 -7.13 16.88
N GLU A 52 14.49 -5.80 16.77
CA GLU A 52 13.74 -4.90 17.66
C GLU A 52 12.24 -5.23 17.64
N THR A 53 11.65 -5.41 16.46
CA THR A 53 10.23 -5.74 16.29
C THR A 53 9.88 -7.10 16.91
N VAL A 54 10.75 -8.10 16.73
CA VAL A 54 10.49 -9.48 17.13
C VAL A 54 10.81 -9.71 18.61
N MET A 55 11.87 -9.10 19.15
CA MET A 55 12.25 -9.22 20.56
C MET A 55 11.26 -8.53 21.51
N ALA A 56 10.49 -7.56 21.01
CA ALA A 56 9.40 -6.95 21.78
C ALA A 56 8.19 -7.89 21.96
N LEU A 57 8.15 -9.02 21.24
CA LEU A 57 7.07 -10.01 21.33
C LEU A 57 7.42 -11.10 22.37
N PRO A 58 6.44 -11.61 23.13
CA PRO A 58 6.62 -12.80 23.95
C PRO A 58 7.16 -13.99 23.15
N ALA A 59 8.00 -14.83 23.78
CA ALA A 59 8.64 -15.97 23.11
C ALA A 59 7.64 -17.00 22.53
N SER A 60 6.41 -17.06 23.05
CA SER A 60 5.32 -17.94 22.62
C SER A 60 4.25 -17.21 21.78
N SER A 61 4.63 -16.14 21.07
CA SER A 61 3.68 -15.38 20.26
C SER A 61 3.12 -16.21 19.11
N SER A 62 1.82 -16.09 18.86
CA SER A 62 1.18 -16.75 17.72
C SER A 62 1.63 -16.16 16.37
N PRO A 63 1.52 -16.91 15.26
CA PRO A 63 1.76 -16.38 13.92
C PRO A 63 1.01 -15.08 13.64
N LYS A 64 -0.24 -15.00 14.10
CA LYS A 64 -1.08 -13.80 14.01
C LYS A 64 -0.47 -12.58 14.70
N VAL A 65 0.05 -12.74 15.92
CA VAL A 65 0.71 -11.65 16.66
C VAL A 65 1.98 -11.18 15.94
N LEU A 66 2.75 -12.11 15.37
CA LEU A 66 3.92 -11.78 14.55
C LEU A 66 3.54 -10.97 13.31
N GLN A 67 2.53 -11.42 12.56
CA GLN A 67 2.03 -10.72 11.37
C GLN A 67 1.56 -9.30 11.70
N MET A 68 0.83 -9.11 12.80
CA MET A 68 0.41 -7.79 13.26
C MET A 68 1.61 -6.88 13.59
N SER A 69 2.64 -7.42 14.23
CA SER A 69 3.88 -6.68 14.54
C SER A 69 4.64 -6.26 13.27
N ILE A 70 4.64 -7.14 12.25
CA ILE A 70 5.21 -6.84 10.93
C ILE A 70 4.47 -5.69 10.26
N ARG A 71 3.13 -5.75 10.19
CA ARG A 71 2.31 -4.66 9.63
C ARG A 71 2.57 -3.32 10.34
N LYS A 72 2.67 -3.36 11.69
CA LYS A 72 2.93 -2.18 12.52
C LYS A 72 4.30 -1.53 12.27
N THR A 73 5.26 -2.29 11.72
CA THR A 73 6.61 -1.79 11.49
C THR A 73 6.66 -0.71 10.41
N VAL A 74 5.83 -0.80 9.35
CA VAL A 74 5.73 0.25 8.31
C VAL A 74 5.35 1.59 8.96
N TYR A 75 4.33 1.57 9.83
CA TYR A 75 3.85 2.75 10.53
C TYR A 75 4.88 3.30 11.53
N ARG A 76 5.61 2.45 12.24
CA ARG A 76 6.73 2.89 13.11
C ARG A 76 7.85 3.58 12.33
N ASP A 77 8.16 3.08 11.14
CA ASP A 77 9.19 3.68 10.28
C ASP A 77 8.70 4.98 9.64
N TYR A 78 7.43 5.04 9.25
CA TYR A 78 6.74 6.27 8.88
C TYR A 78 6.82 7.34 9.97
N GLU A 79 6.51 7.00 11.22
CA GLU A 79 6.57 7.94 12.36
C GLU A 79 7.96 8.55 12.54
N LYS A 80 9.00 7.72 12.43
CA LYS A 80 10.39 8.20 12.48
C LYS A 80 10.62 9.25 11.39
N LEU A 81 10.20 8.97 10.16
CA LEU A 81 10.39 9.89 9.03
C LEU A 81 9.52 11.15 9.14
N TYR A 82 8.29 11.03 9.62
CA TYR A 82 7.39 12.15 9.90
C TYR A 82 8.00 13.11 10.92
N ASN A 83 8.55 12.58 12.01
CA ASN A 83 9.16 13.40 13.06
C ASN A 83 10.42 14.13 12.57
N PHE A 84 11.17 13.55 11.62
CA PHE A 84 12.32 14.18 10.97
C PHE A 84 11.94 15.18 9.86
N SER A 85 10.68 15.19 9.44
CA SER A 85 10.22 16.03 8.33
C SER A 85 9.85 17.44 8.78
N ASN A 86 10.00 18.41 7.86
CA ASN A 86 9.58 19.78 8.12
C ASN A 86 8.06 19.96 7.95
N LEU A 87 7.52 21.11 8.39
CA LEU A 87 6.08 21.38 8.39
C LEU A 87 5.42 21.26 7.01
N GLU A 88 6.10 21.61 5.93
CA GLU A 88 5.55 21.50 4.58
C GLU A 88 5.40 20.03 4.16
N ASP A 89 6.41 19.21 4.46
CA ASP A 89 6.41 17.78 4.14
C ASP A 89 5.47 16.98 5.04
N LYS A 90 5.30 17.39 6.29
CA LYS A 90 4.32 16.80 7.20
C LYS A 90 2.90 16.85 6.62
N LYS A 91 2.55 17.91 5.87
CA LYS A 91 1.24 18.00 5.19
C LYS A 91 1.06 16.90 4.15
N TYR A 92 2.09 16.60 3.36
CA TYR A 92 2.07 15.48 2.42
C TYR A 92 2.05 14.14 3.17
N LEU A 93 2.89 13.97 4.19
CA LEU A 93 2.98 12.72 4.93
C LEU A 93 1.69 12.34 5.68
N ARG A 94 0.74 13.26 5.86
CA ARG A 94 -0.61 12.91 6.36
C ARG A 94 -1.38 12.00 5.40
N PHE A 95 -1.06 11.98 4.11
CA PHE A 95 -1.70 11.06 3.16
C PHE A 95 -1.45 9.59 3.52
N ILE A 96 -0.33 9.25 4.16
CA ILE A 96 -0.10 7.88 4.65
C ILE A 96 -1.09 7.52 5.78
N ILE A 97 -1.50 8.50 6.60
CA ILE A 97 -2.57 8.30 7.58
C ILE A 97 -3.91 8.15 6.85
N TYR A 98 -4.19 8.98 5.85
CA TYR A 98 -5.42 8.85 5.07
C TYR A 98 -5.53 7.50 4.36
N GLN A 99 -4.42 6.95 3.87
CA GLN A 99 -4.36 5.58 3.36
C GLN A 99 -4.80 4.57 4.43
N SER A 100 -4.19 4.63 5.62
CA SER A 100 -4.59 3.74 6.72
C SER A 100 -6.04 3.92 7.19
N GLU A 101 -6.56 5.15 7.14
CA GLU A 101 -7.95 5.45 7.49
C GLU A 101 -8.90 4.73 6.53
N TYR A 102 -8.63 4.77 5.21
CA TYR A 102 -9.48 4.06 4.26
C TYR A 102 -9.43 2.55 4.50
N GLU A 103 -8.26 1.99 4.80
CA GLU A 103 -8.11 0.55 5.06
C GLU A 103 -8.95 0.15 6.28
N LEU A 104 -8.89 0.94 7.36
CA LEU A 104 -9.70 0.72 8.55
C LEU A 104 -11.20 0.83 8.29
N ILE A 105 -11.62 1.82 7.48
CA ILE A 105 -13.02 1.99 7.10
C ILE A 105 -13.51 0.78 6.32
N LEU A 106 -12.73 0.34 5.32
CA LEU A 106 -13.08 -0.82 4.50
C LEU A 106 -13.24 -2.06 5.38
N GLU A 107 -12.37 -2.26 6.35
CA GLU A 107 -12.46 -3.38 7.29
C GLU A 107 -13.68 -3.27 8.23
N ALA A 108 -14.06 -2.05 8.63
CA ALA A 108 -15.30 -1.82 9.37
C ALA A 108 -16.56 -2.15 8.54
N LEU A 109 -16.48 -2.06 7.21
CA LEU A 109 -17.57 -2.40 6.29
C LEU A 109 -17.70 -3.90 5.99
N ARG A 110 -16.70 -4.73 6.32
CA ARG A 110 -16.74 -6.17 6.03
C ARG A 110 -17.91 -6.86 6.76
N GLU A 111 -18.77 -7.54 5.99
CA GLU A 111 -20.05 -8.15 6.44
C GLU A 111 -19.87 -9.20 7.54
N LYS A 112 -18.84 -10.06 7.43
CA LYS A 112 -18.49 -11.02 8.47
C LYS A 112 -17.70 -10.32 9.56
N ARG A 113 -18.38 -9.94 10.65
CA ARG A 113 -17.74 -9.52 11.91
C ARG A 113 -17.09 -10.72 12.59
N SER A 114 -15.95 -11.16 12.07
CA SER A 114 -15.12 -12.16 12.74
C SER A 114 -14.33 -11.51 13.89
N TYR A 115 -13.79 -12.34 14.77
CA TYR A 115 -12.79 -11.94 15.78
C TYR A 115 -11.53 -11.28 15.14
N GLU A 116 -11.37 -11.35 13.81
CA GLU A 116 -10.27 -10.73 13.06
C GLU A 116 -10.36 -9.21 12.96
N ARG A 117 -11.56 -8.60 13.10
CA ARG A 117 -11.70 -7.13 13.12
C ARG A 117 -10.90 -6.47 14.26
N LEU A 118 -10.74 -7.15 15.39
CA LEU A 118 -9.96 -6.67 16.54
C LEU A 118 -8.43 -6.69 16.30
N SER A 119 -7.96 -7.50 15.35
CA SER A 119 -6.51 -7.64 15.06
C SER A 119 -5.92 -6.55 14.16
N GLU A 120 -6.73 -5.80 13.43
CA GLU A 120 -6.22 -4.74 12.55
C GLU A 120 -6.20 -3.36 13.24
N VAL A 121 -7.17 -3.09 14.11
CA VAL A 121 -7.15 -1.92 15.02
C VAL A 121 -5.89 -1.91 15.90
N SER A 122 -5.35 -3.08 16.21
CA SER A 122 -4.14 -3.24 17.02
C SER A 122 -2.83 -3.00 16.24
N VAL A 123 -2.89 -2.95 14.91
CA VAL A 123 -1.77 -2.52 14.05
C VAL A 123 -1.57 -1.00 14.13
N ILE A 124 -2.63 -0.24 14.39
CA ILE A 124 -2.58 1.22 14.49
C ILE A 124 -1.77 1.66 15.71
N THR A 125 -0.91 2.66 15.50
CA THR A 125 -0.07 3.25 16.56
C THR A 125 -0.75 4.42 17.24
N ASP A 126 -0.31 4.77 18.45
CA ASP A 126 -0.83 5.94 19.19
C ASP A 126 -0.53 7.26 18.45
N PHE A 127 0.52 7.28 17.65
CA PHE A 127 0.80 8.40 16.76
C PHE A 127 -0.31 8.55 15.72
N MET A 128 -0.68 7.46 15.04
CA MET A 128 -1.73 7.49 14.01
C MET A 128 -3.08 7.88 14.61
N ARG A 129 -3.46 7.32 15.77
CA ARG A 129 -4.69 7.70 16.49
C ARG A 129 -4.79 9.20 16.70
N ARG A 130 -3.69 9.84 17.16
CA ARG A 130 -3.65 11.28 17.43
C ARG A 130 -3.67 12.17 16.18
N HIS A 131 -3.32 11.64 15.02
CA HIS A 131 -3.23 12.42 13.78
C HIS A 131 -4.34 12.09 12.76
N SER A 132 -5.11 11.03 13.03
CA SER A 132 -6.27 10.60 12.27
C SER A 132 -7.37 11.65 12.30
N SER A 133 -8.07 11.81 11.18
CA SER A 133 -9.34 12.53 11.06
C SER A 133 -10.55 11.63 11.30
N VAL A 134 -10.36 10.32 11.28
CA VAL A 134 -11.37 9.31 11.63
C VAL A 134 -11.25 8.96 13.11
N ASP A 135 -12.38 8.86 13.80
CA ASP A 135 -12.47 8.33 15.17
C ASP A 135 -12.28 6.81 15.13
N ILE A 136 -11.03 6.37 15.36
CA ILE A 136 -10.63 4.96 15.23
C ILE A 136 -11.30 4.10 16.31
N GLU A 137 -11.48 4.64 17.51
CA GLU A 137 -12.17 3.98 18.62
C GLU A 137 -13.64 3.74 18.27
N ALA A 138 -14.37 4.78 17.84
CA ALA A 138 -15.75 4.66 17.41
C ALA A 138 -15.89 3.72 16.20
N LEU A 139 -14.97 3.82 15.22
CA LEU A 139 -14.97 2.95 14.04
C LEU A 139 -14.79 1.48 14.44
N SER A 140 -13.88 1.18 15.37
CA SER A 140 -13.63 -0.19 15.85
C SER A 140 -14.84 -0.82 16.55
N GLN A 141 -15.68 0.02 17.17
CA GLN A 141 -16.88 -0.39 17.90
C GLN A 141 -18.16 -0.30 17.05
N SER A 142 -18.05 0.17 15.80
CA SER A 142 -19.18 0.39 14.91
C SER A 142 -19.98 -0.89 14.66
N LYS A 143 -21.31 -0.78 14.74
CA LYS A 143 -22.26 -1.89 14.54
C LYS A 143 -23.24 -1.67 13.41
N SER A 144 -23.22 -0.52 12.77
CA SER A 144 -24.06 -0.16 11.64
C SER A 144 -23.32 0.75 10.69
N PHE A 145 -23.83 0.90 9.47
CA PHE A 145 -23.29 1.88 8.53
C PHE A 145 -23.39 3.31 9.08
N SER A 146 -24.45 3.64 9.82
CA SER A 146 -24.60 4.92 10.50
C SER A 146 -23.50 5.19 11.54
N ASP A 147 -23.05 4.18 12.28
CA ASP A 147 -21.93 4.30 13.22
C ASP A 147 -20.62 4.59 12.47
N ILE A 148 -20.40 3.92 11.33
CA ILE A 148 -19.23 4.15 10.47
C ILE A 148 -19.27 5.59 9.93
N LEU A 149 -20.40 6.06 9.41
CA LEU A 149 -20.57 7.44 8.95
C LEU A 149 -20.29 8.46 10.05
N ASN A 150 -20.71 8.18 11.29
CA ASN A 150 -20.39 9.05 12.43
C ASN A 150 -18.90 9.07 12.75
N ALA A 151 -18.24 7.90 12.73
CA ALA A 151 -16.81 7.78 13.04
C ALA A 151 -15.92 8.50 12.00
N VAL A 152 -16.36 8.59 10.74
CA VAL A 152 -15.59 9.23 9.66
C VAL A 152 -15.88 10.72 9.47
N LYS A 153 -16.73 11.34 10.30
CA LYS A 153 -17.09 12.76 10.17
C LYS A 153 -15.86 13.67 10.19
N GLY A 154 -15.81 14.62 9.27
CA GLY A 154 -14.70 15.55 9.09
C GLY A 154 -13.48 14.97 8.36
N SER A 155 -13.49 13.67 8.03
CA SER A 155 -12.48 13.06 7.16
C SER A 155 -12.76 13.34 5.68
N ILE A 156 -11.79 13.04 4.83
CA ILE A 156 -11.98 13.10 3.36
C ILE A 156 -12.98 12.05 2.85
N TYR A 157 -13.35 11.07 3.69
CA TYR A 157 -14.20 9.93 3.35
C TYR A 157 -15.67 10.11 3.75
N GLU A 158 -16.00 11.13 4.56
CA GLU A 158 -17.38 11.36 5.04
C GLU A 158 -18.39 11.49 3.90
N LYS A 159 -18.21 12.52 3.07
CA LYS A 159 -19.11 12.79 1.94
C LYS A 159 -19.16 11.59 0.98
N PRO A 160 -18.02 11.04 0.54
CA PRO A 160 -18.01 9.88 -0.33
C PRO A 160 -18.84 8.70 0.21
N LEU A 161 -18.64 8.31 1.46
CA LEU A 161 -19.39 7.20 2.04
C LEU A 161 -20.88 7.51 2.14
N SER A 162 -21.25 8.74 2.49
CA SER A 162 -22.66 9.13 2.63
C SER A 162 -23.48 9.05 1.31
N GLU A 163 -22.80 9.05 0.17
CA GLU A 163 -23.42 8.99 -1.16
C GLU A 163 -23.56 7.55 -1.69
N LEU A 164 -23.04 6.55 -0.98
CA LEU A 164 -23.15 5.14 -1.38
C LEU A 164 -24.60 4.64 -1.29
N LYS A 165 -24.98 3.82 -2.27
CA LYS A 165 -26.26 3.12 -2.24
C LYS A 165 -26.25 2.07 -1.14
N ILE A 166 -27.26 2.11 -0.28
CA ILE A 166 -27.44 1.15 0.82
C ILE A 166 -28.35 0.03 0.33
N ASN A 167 -27.95 -1.22 0.58
CA ASN A 167 -28.84 -2.36 0.40
C ASN A 167 -29.92 -2.33 1.51
N PRO A 168 -31.22 -2.24 1.17
CA PRO A 168 -32.30 -2.16 2.17
C PRO A 168 -32.38 -3.37 3.09
N GLU A 169 -31.94 -4.55 2.66
CA GLU A 169 -32.00 -5.79 3.45
C GLU A 169 -30.89 -5.86 4.49
N THR A 170 -29.68 -5.44 4.13
CA THR A 170 -28.50 -5.53 5.02
C THR A 170 -28.23 -4.24 5.79
N GLY A 171 -28.77 -3.11 5.32
CA GLY A 171 -28.45 -1.78 5.83
C GLY A 171 -27.00 -1.35 5.58
N MET A 172 -26.29 -2.02 4.65
CA MET A 172 -24.89 -1.76 4.31
C MET A 172 -24.73 -1.43 2.82
N PRO A 173 -23.70 -0.64 2.44
CA PRO A 173 -23.32 -0.50 1.05
C PRO A 173 -22.62 -1.75 0.52
N SER A 174 -22.47 -1.85 -0.80
CA SER A 174 -21.59 -2.85 -1.41
C SER A 174 -20.14 -2.65 -0.93
N TYR A 175 -19.55 -3.68 -0.34
CA TYR A 175 -18.15 -3.66 0.11
C TYR A 175 -17.19 -3.32 -1.02
N TRP A 176 -17.43 -3.89 -2.20
CA TRP A 176 -16.62 -3.66 -3.39
C TRP A 176 -16.71 -2.21 -3.86
N GLU A 177 -17.92 -1.67 -4.03
CA GLU A 177 -18.12 -0.29 -4.47
C GLU A 177 -17.54 0.71 -3.46
N ALA A 178 -17.70 0.44 -2.16
CA ALA A 178 -17.08 1.23 -1.11
C ALA A 178 -15.56 1.22 -1.20
N GLY A 179 -14.94 0.06 -1.44
CA GLY A 179 -13.49 -0.07 -1.61
C GLY A 179 -12.95 0.77 -2.77
N VAL A 180 -13.56 0.63 -3.95
CA VAL A 180 -13.24 1.45 -5.14
C VAL A 180 -13.38 2.94 -4.82
N PHE A 181 -14.47 3.33 -4.17
CA PHE A 181 -14.75 4.74 -3.93
C PHE A 181 -13.76 5.38 -2.94
N LEU A 182 -13.45 4.66 -1.86
CA LEU A 182 -12.46 5.06 -0.87
C LEU A 182 -11.06 5.22 -1.48
N GLU A 183 -10.63 4.24 -2.29
CA GLU A 183 -9.35 4.28 -3.00
C GLU A 183 -9.30 5.48 -3.97
N ASN A 184 -10.37 5.69 -4.74
CA ASN A 184 -10.49 6.80 -5.68
C ASN A 184 -10.41 8.17 -4.98
N VAL A 185 -11.04 8.32 -3.82
CA VAL A 185 -10.96 9.53 -3.00
C VAL A 185 -9.54 9.77 -2.51
N TYR A 186 -8.86 8.73 -2.04
CA TYR A 186 -7.47 8.80 -1.60
C TYR A 186 -6.55 9.30 -2.73
N TYR A 187 -6.56 8.63 -3.88
CA TYR A 187 -5.71 8.97 -5.02
C TYR A 187 -6.03 10.36 -5.59
N LYS A 188 -7.31 10.73 -5.75
CA LYS A 188 -7.71 12.09 -6.16
C LYS A 188 -7.15 13.15 -5.20
N SER A 189 -7.23 12.88 -3.91
CA SER A 189 -6.81 13.83 -2.88
C SER A 189 -5.30 14.03 -2.86
N VAL A 190 -4.52 12.95 -2.89
CA VAL A 190 -3.05 13.06 -2.88
C VAL A 190 -2.52 13.70 -4.15
N PHE A 191 -3.06 13.34 -5.32
CA PHE A 191 -2.66 13.96 -6.59
C PHE A 191 -3.01 15.44 -6.68
N SER A 192 -4.23 15.80 -6.30
CA SER A 192 -4.66 17.20 -6.25
C SER A 192 -3.79 18.02 -5.30
N PHE A 193 -3.43 17.45 -4.14
CA PHE A 193 -2.51 18.09 -3.20
C PHE A 193 -1.11 18.26 -3.79
N LEU A 194 -0.54 17.21 -4.39
CA LEU A 194 0.78 17.28 -5.02
C LEU A 194 0.81 18.35 -6.11
N GLN A 195 -0.15 18.34 -7.02
CA GLN A 195 -0.21 19.28 -8.14
C GLN A 195 -0.40 20.72 -7.69
N LYS A 196 -1.35 20.99 -6.78
CA LYS A 196 -1.82 22.34 -6.48
C LYS A 196 -1.22 22.98 -5.23
N LYS A 197 -0.83 22.18 -4.23
CA LYS A 197 -0.53 22.68 -2.87
C LYS A 197 0.88 22.34 -2.39
N TYR A 198 1.44 21.20 -2.75
CA TYR A 198 2.72 20.75 -2.22
C TYR A 198 3.89 21.57 -2.79
N LYS A 199 4.69 22.17 -1.90
CA LYS A 199 5.86 22.99 -2.24
C LYS A 199 7.18 22.39 -1.76
N GLY A 200 7.17 21.20 -1.19
CA GLY A 200 8.37 20.52 -0.69
C GLY A 200 9.29 20.04 -1.82
N LEU A 201 10.55 19.77 -1.47
CA LEU A 201 11.50 19.20 -2.44
C LEU A 201 11.19 17.72 -2.59
N GLY A 202 11.32 17.21 -3.81
CA GLY A 202 11.00 15.81 -4.13
C GLY A 202 9.61 15.62 -4.73
N LYS A 203 8.82 16.70 -4.92
CA LYS A 203 7.49 16.64 -5.57
C LYS A 203 7.46 15.76 -6.83
N LYS A 204 8.37 15.98 -7.79
CA LYS A 204 8.42 15.19 -9.02
C LYS A 204 8.67 13.69 -8.79
N ARG A 205 9.49 13.35 -7.79
CA ARG A 205 9.77 11.94 -7.44
C ARG A 205 8.58 11.30 -6.75
N ILE A 206 7.92 12.04 -5.87
CA ILE A 206 6.69 11.59 -5.23
C ILE A 206 5.60 11.37 -6.28
N GLU A 207 5.41 12.32 -7.20
CA GLU A 207 4.51 12.19 -8.35
C GLU A 207 4.87 10.97 -9.22
N GLU A 208 6.16 10.70 -9.46
CA GLU A 208 6.61 9.51 -10.19
C GLU A 208 6.26 8.21 -9.46
N ILE A 209 6.44 8.15 -8.13
CA ILE A 209 6.12 6.97 -7.32
C ILE A 209 4.62 6.71 -7.32
N ILE A 210 3.81 7.66 -6.84
CA ILE A 210 2.35 7.46 -6.70
C ILE A 210 1.69 7.35 -8.09
N GLY A 211 2.22 8.04 -9.10
CA GLY A 211 1.68 7.99 -10.45
C GLY A 211 1.95 6.67 -11.15
N SER A 212 3.15 6.13 -10.98
CA SER A 212 3.44 4.79 -11.49
C SER A 212 2.62 3.73 -10.75
N GLU A 213 2.43 3.88 -9.44
CA GLU A 213 1.57 3.00 -8.66
C GLU A 213 0.12 3.01 -9.16
N ALA A 214 -0.50 4.18 -9.33
CA ALA A 214 -1.86 4.31 -9.85
C ALA A 214 -2.01 3.67 -11.25
N ASP A 215 -1.09 3.97 -12.16
CA ASP A 215 -1.10 3.38 -13.51
C ASP A 215 -0.98 1.84 -13.46
N LEU A 216 -0.07 1.31 -12.65
CA LEU A 216 0.14 -0.15 -12.54
C LEU A 216 -1.01 -0.86 -11.86
N LEU A 217 -1.62 -0.25 -10.84
CA LEU A 217 -2.83 -0.77 -10.20
C LEU A 217 -3.99 -0.79 -11.20
N ASN A 218 -4.15 0.25 -12.03
CA ASN A 218 -5.14 0.25 -13.11
C ASN A 218 -4.88 -0.85 -14.13
N ILE A 219 -3.62 -1.08 -14.53
CA ILE A 219 -3.25 -2.22 -15.39
C ILE A 219 -3.68 -3.55 -14.75
N VAL A 220 -3.31 -3.77 -13.49
CA VAL A 220 -3.66 -5.00 -12.75
C VAL A 220 -5.18 -5.19 -12.71
N SER A 221 -5.92 -4.11 -12.43
CA SER A 221 -7.39 -4.11 -12.39
C SER A 221 -7.99 -4.46 -13.75
N ILE A 222 -7.58 -3.81 -14.85
CA ILE A 222 -8.09 -4.09 -16.19
C ILE A 222 -7.84 -5.56 -16.59
N ILE A 223 -6.62 -6.07 -16.37
CA ILE A 223 -6.30 -7.47 -16.70
C ILE A 223 -7.12 -8.45 -15.84
N ARG A 224 -7.35 -8.15 -14.56
CA ARG A 224 -8.23 -8.96 -13.70
C ARG A 224 -9.68 -8.93 -14.16
N LEU A 225 -10.18 -7.78 -14.63
CA LEU A 225 -11.53 -7.66 -15.19
C LEU A 225 -11.66 -8.52 -16.46
N HIS A 226 -10.70 -8.44 -17.39
CA HIS A 226 -10.65 -9.33 -18.57
C HIS A 226 -10.68 -10.81 -18.21
N ARG A 227 -9.98 -11.21 -17.15
CA ARG A 227 -9.85 -12.62 -16.76
C ARG A 227 -11.07 -13.16 -16.02
N ASN A 228 -11.62 -12.38 -15.09
CA ASN A 228 -12.57 -12.88 -14.09
C ASN A 228 -13.97 -12.29 -14.24
N PHE A 229 -14.09 -11.07 -14.78
CA PHE A 229 -15.35 -10.32 -14.86
C PHE A 229 -15.49 -9.51 -16.17
N PRO A 230 -15.47 -10.15 -17.36
CA PRO A 230 -15.44 -9.41 -18.64
C PRO A 230 -16.60 -8.43 -18.82
N THR A 231 -17.79 -8.77 -18.31
CA THR A 231 -18.98 -7.89 -18.37
C THR A 231 -18.80 -6.60 -17.58
N SER A 232 -17.91 -6.56 -16.58
CA SER A 232 -17.63 -5.37 -15.78
C SER A 232 -16.72 -4.37 -16.49
N LEU A 233 -16.09 -4.73 -17.62
CA LEU A 233 -15.27 -3.81 -18.42
C LEU A 233 -16.08 -2.64 -18.98
N GLU A 234 -17.38 -2.81 -19.22
CA GLU A 234 -18.27 -1.73 -19.68
C GLU A 234 -18.35 -0.56 -18.69
N ARG A 235 -18.00 -0.80 -17.42
CA ARG A 235 -17.97 0.20 -16.35
C ARG A 235 -16.57 0.36 -15.75
N ALA A 236 -15.52 -0.03 -16.49
CA ALA A 236 -14.14 0.03 -16.00
C ALA A 236 -13.76 1.44 -15.51
N ASP A 237 -14.14 2.49 -16.23
CA ASP A 237 -13.92 3.89 -15.82
C ASP A 237 -14.39 4.22 -14.39
N GLU A 238 -15.44 3.54 -13.90
CA GLU A 238 -15.97 3.72 -12.54
C GLU A 238 -15.17 2.93 -11.49
N LEU A 239 -14.47 1.88 -11.92
CA LEU A 239 -13.72 0.94 -11.10
C LEU A 239 -12.23 1.27 -10.99
N LEU A 240 -11.71 2.07 -11.92
CA LEU A 240 -10.30 2.43 -11.97
C LEU A 240 -9.97 3.66 -11.12
N ILE A 241 -8.69 3.73 -10.71
CA ILE A 241 -8.12 4.89 -10.05
C ILE A 241 -8.16 6.06 -11.04
N PRO A 242 -8.86 7.16 -10.72
CA PRO A 242 -9.12 8.27 -11.63
C PRO A 242 -7.94 9.24 -11.67
N VAL A 243 -6.75 8.69 -11.87
CA VAL A 243 -5.48 9.38 -12.02
C VAL A 243 -4.74 8.72 -13.17
N SER A 244 -4.30 9.54 -14.12
CA SER A 244 -3.43 9.13 -15.23
C SER A 244 -2.08 9.79 -15.04
N TYR A 245 -1.00 9.00 -15.02
CA TYR A 245 0.37 9.53 -14.97
C TYR A 245 1.10 9.35 -16.31
N ARG A 246 1.50 8.11 -16.64
CA ARG A 246 2.12 7.72 -17.91
C ARG A 246 1.13 7.01 -18.83
N LEU A 247 0.11 6.33 -18.29
CA LEU A 247 -0.99 5.77 -19.08
C LEU A 247 -2.04 6.82 -19.35
N LYS A 248 -2.06 7.33 -20.59
CA LYS A 248 -3.06 8.30 -21.01
C LYS A 248 -4.46 7.66 -21.03
N PRO A 249 -5.54 8.46 -20.83
CA PRO A 249 -6.92 7.96 -20.87
C PRO A 249 -7.25 7.16 -22.13
N ASP A 250 -6.84 7.63 -23.32
CA ASP A 250 -7.10 6.92 -24.59
C ASP A 250 -6.47 5.51 -24.62
N PHE A 251 -5.32 5.34 -23.95
CA PHE A 251 -4.65 4.05 -23.86
C PHE A 251 -5.37 3.13 -22.87
N LEU A 252 -5.80 3.64 -21.71
CA LEU A 252 -6.63 2.87 -20.76
C LEU A 252 -7.92 2.39 -21.43
N HIS A 253 -8.62 3.29 -22.14
CA HIS A 253 -9.81 2.94 -22.89
C HIS A 253 -9.56 1.86 -23.95
N SER A 254 -8.39 1.90 -24.61
CA SER A 254 -7.99 0.85 -25.56
C SER A 254 -7.77 -0.52 -24.87
N LEU A 255 -7.29 -0.54 -23.63
CA LEU A 255 -7.14 -1.77 -22.84
C LEU A 255 -8.49 -2.30 -22.38
N GLU A 256 -9.40 -1.43 -21.97
CA GLU A 256 -10.75 -1.79 -21.51
C GLU A 256 -11.59 -2.40 -22.63
N THR A 257 -11.47 -1.84 -23.84
CA THR A 257 -12.23 -2.25 -25.04
C THR A 257 -11.57 -3.38 -25.83
N ALA A 258 -10.41 -3.87 -25.39
CA ALA A 258 -9.77 -5.05 -25.99
C ALA A 258 -10.73 -6.25 -25.96
N LYS A 259 -10.69 -7.11 -26.97
CA LYS A 259 -11.65 -8.23 -27.10
C LYS A 259 -11.31 -9.43 -26.23
N SER A 260 -10.10 -9.45 -25.66
CA SER A 260 -9.61 -10.54 -24.83
C SER A 260 -8.45 -10.08 -23.95
N GLU A 261 -8.15 -10.86 -22.91
CA GLU A 261 -6.94 -10.70 -22.09
C GLU A 261 -5.67 -10.69 -22.96
N ASP A 262 -5.57 -11.57 -23.95
CA ASP A 262 -4.38 -11.66 -24.82
C ASP A 262 -4.20 -10.39 -25.66
N GLU A 263 -5.28 -9.82 -26.21
CA GLU A 263 -5.21 -8.54 -26.92
C GLU A 263 -4.85 -7.37 -25.98
N ALA A 264 -5.40 -7.34 -24.77
CA ALA A 264 -5.05 -6.35 -23.76
C ALA A 264 -3.55 -6.44 -23.40
N LEU A 265 -3.02 -7.65 -23.21
CA LEU A 265 -1.60 -7.89 -22.95
C LEU A 265 -0.71 -7.45 -24.13
N ASP A 266 -1.12 -7.71 -25.37
CA ASP A 266 -0.42 -7.26 -26.57
C ASP A 266 -0.36 -5.73 -26.67
N LEU A 267 -1.45 -5.04 -26.33
CA LEU A 267 -1.50 -3.59 -26.23
C LEU A 267 -0.57 -3.08 -25.12
N LEU A 268 -0.59 -3.69 -23.93
CA LEU A 268 0.27 -3.33 -22.80
C LEU A 268 1.76 -3.37 -23.13
N ARG A 269 2.20 -4.27 -24.02
CA ARG A 269 3.60 -4.30 -24.49
C ARG A 269 4.02 -3.04 -25.24
N LYS A 270 3.07 -2.25 -25.75
CA LYS A 270 3.30 -0.95 -26.40
C LYS A 270 3.26 0.24 -25.43
N SER A 271 2.92 0.00 -24.16
CA SER A 271 2.84 1.04 -23.13
C SER A 271 4.23 1.48 -22.66
N PRO A 272 4.33 2.60 -21.90
CA PRO A 272 5.57 2.98 -21.20
C PRO A 272 6.11 1.92 -20.22
N PHE A 273 5.30 0.91 -19.86
CA PHE A 273 5.68 -0.21 -19.01
C PHE A 273 6.03 -1.48 -19.82
N GLY A 274 5.86 -1.44 -21.14
CA GLY A 274 5.90 -2.58 -22.06
C GLY A 274 7.15 -3.46 -21.99
N GLN A 275 8.34 -2.87 -21.87
CA GLN A 275 9.60 -3.62 -21.73
C GLN A 275 9.59 -4.58 -20.54
N ARG A 276 8.79 -4.31 -19.51
CA ARG A 276 8.68 -5.15 -18.32
C ARG A 276 7.71 -6.32 -18.50
N PHE A 277 6.89 -6.29 -19.54
CA PHE A 277 5.99 -7.37 -19.94
C PHE A 277 6.64 -8.38 -20.90
N GLU A 278 7.84 -8.12 -21.43
CA GLU A 278 8.53 -8.99 -22.40
C GLU A 278 8.91 -10.38 -21.85
N GLY A 279 8.74 -10.63 -20.54
CA GLY A 279 8.89 -11.95 -19.92
C GLY A 279 7.76 -12.30 -18.93
N ALA A 280 6.71 -11.48 -18.85
CA ALA A 280 5.55 -11.78 -18.02
C ALA A 280 4.70 -12.83 -18.73
N GLY A 281 4.78 -14.09 -18.28
CA GLY A 281 3.78 -15.08 -18.65
C GLY A 281 2.40 -14.70 -18.12
N LYS A 282 1.35 -15.42 -18.54
CA LYS A 282 -0.04 -15.19 -18.09
C LYS A 282 -0.22 -15.21 -16.54
N ALA A 283 0.74 -15.78 -15.81
CA ALA A 283 0.50 -16.26 -14.46
C ALA A 283 0.44 -15.19 -13.35
N ASN A 284 1.03 -13.99 -13.48
CA ASN A 284 0.99 -13.03 -12.36
C ASN A 284 1.26 -11.57 -12.75
N ILE A 285 0.23 -10.82 -13.15
CA ILE A 285 0.33 -9.39 -13.47
C ILE A 285 0.70 -8.55 -12.23
N GLU A 286 0.38 -9.04 -11.04
CA GLU A 286 0.69 -8.40 -9.77
C GLU A 286 2.20 -8.45 -9.47
N SER A 287 2.88 -9.53 -9.87
CA SER A 287 4.35 -9.63 -9.76
C SER A 287 5.06 -8.50 -10.51
N LEU A 288 4.49 -8.04 -11.62
CA LEU A 288 4.99 -6.92 -12.39
C LEU A 288 4.86 -5.61 -11.61
N TYR A 289 3.70 -5.35 -10.98
CA TYR A 289 3.52 -4.21 -10.10
C TYR A 289 4.59 -4.20 -9.00
N TYR A 290 4.75 -5.33 -8.28
CA TYR A 290 5.72 -5.43 -7.18
C TYR A 290 7.15 -5.17 -7.66
N LYS A 291 7.56 -5.82 -8.75
CA LYS A 291 8.91 -5.70 -9.31
C LYS A 291 9.20 -4.28 -9.81
N TYR A 292 8.26 -3.67 -10.53
CA TYR A 292 8.46 -2.30 -11.03
C TYR A 292 8.60 -1.31 -9.87
N MET A 293 7.69 -1.37 -8.89
CA MET A 293 7.71 -0.46 -7.75
C MET A 293 8.98 -0.63 -6.91
N GLU A 294 9.44 -1.86 -6.71
CA GLU A 294 10.70 -2.15 -6.03
C GLU A 294 11.89 -1.54 -6.77
N GLU A 295 12.03 -1.80 -8.08
CA GLU A 295 13.14 -1.28 -8.89
C GLU A 295 13.15 0.25 -8.95
N LEU A 296 11.98 0.87 -9.16
CA LEU A 296 11.82 2.32 -9.16
C LEU A 296 12.27 2.91 -7.82
N CYS A 297 11.77 2.38 -6.71
CA CYS A 297 12.07 2.92 -5.39
C CYS A 297 13.53 2.67 -4.99
N ILE A 298 14.12 1.52 -5.33
CA ILE A 298 15.56 1.26 -5.15
C ILE A 298 16.39 2.31 -5.91
N LYS A 299 16.06 2.58 -7.18
CA LYS A 299 16.75 3.60 -7.98
C LYS A 299 16.66 4.97 -7.33
N LEU A 300 15.47 5.36 -6.85
CA LEU A 300 15.26 6.66 -6.22
C LEU A 300 16.03 6.78 -4.89
N VAL A 301 16.03 5.74 -4.04
CA VAL A 301 16.82 5.72 -2.81
C VAL A 301 18.33 5.79 -3.09
N LYS A 302 18.81 4.99 -4.05
CA LYS A 302 20.25 4.94 -4.41
C LYS A 302 20.78 6.21 -5.05
N SER A 303 19.92 7.04 -5.65
CA SER A 303 20.34 8.33 -6.20
C SER A 303 20.87 9.32 -5.14
N PHE A 304 20.56 9.08 -3.86
CA PHE A 304 21.01 9.89 -2.72
C PHE A 304 20.66 11.38 -2.84
N GLU A 305 19.62 11.72 -3.60
CA GLU A 305 19.13 13.09 -3.67
C GLU A 305 18.39 13.46 -2.37
N PRO A 306 18.83 14.49 -1.62
CA PRO A 306 18.26 14.83 -0.34
C PRO A 306 16.97 15.64 -0.53
N ASP A 307 15.87 14.92 -0.64
CA ASP A 307 14.50 15.43 -0.73
C ASP A 307 13.50 14.46 -0.06
N LEU A 308 12.20 14.79 -0.02
CA LEU A 308 11.21 13.91 0.62
C LEU A 308 10.91 12.65 -0.21
N GLY A 309 11.18 12.66 -1.52
CA GLY A 309 10.95 11.52 -2.40
C GLY A 309 11.79 10.30 -2.01
N VAL A 310 12.96 10.50 -1.42
CA VAL A 310 13.78 9.40 -0.88
C VAL A 310 13.08 8.68 0.29
N ALA A 311 12.39 9.44 1.14
CA ALA A 311 11.63 8.90 2.28
C ALA A 311 10.39 8.15 1.80
N GLN A 312 9.67 8.71 0.81
CA GLN A 312 8.54 8.02 0.18
C GLN A 312 8.98 6.69 -0.46
N ALA A 313 10.05 6.70 -1.25
CA ALA A 313 10.57 5.50 -1.90
C ALA A 313 10.93 4.41 -0.89
N TYR A 314 11.58 4.78 0.21
CA TYR A 314 11.89 3.82 1.28
C TYR A 314 10.64 3.23 1.93
N LEU A 315 9.60 4.04 2.20
CA LEU A 315 8.37 3.55 2.81
C LEU A 315 7.67 2.53 1.90
N VAL A 316 7.64 2.78 0.58
CA VAL A 316 7.15 1.80 -0.40
C VAL A 316 7.97 0.51 -0.32
N LEU A 317 9.31 0.58 -0.34
CA LEU A 317 10.16 -0.62 -0.20
C LEU A 317 9.89 -1.39 1.10
N LYS A 318 9.70 -0.67 2.21
CA LYS A 318 9.38 -1.29 3.50
C LYS A 318 8.02 -1.98 3.46
N GLU A 319 7.03 -1.38 2.81
CA GLU A 319 5.71 -1.96 2.62
C GLU A 319 5.76 -3.23 1.74
N LEU A 320 6.50 -3.19 0.63
CA LEU A 320 6.71 -4.36 -0.24
C LEU A 320 7.41 -5.50 0.51
N GLU A 321 8.45 -5.18 1.29
CA GLU A 321 9.13 -6.14 2.17
C GLU A 321 8.15 -6.77 3.17
N CYS A 322 7.35 -5.96 3.87
CA CYS A 322 6.36 -6.45 4.82
C CYS A 322 5.32 -7.35 4.13
N LYS A 323 4.77 -6.94 2.99
CA LYS A 323 3.81 -7.74 2.21
C LYS A 323 4.40 -9.08 1.80
N LYS A 324 5.65 -9.08 1.32
CA LYS A 324 6.37 -10.31 0.93
C LYS A 324 6.63 -11.22 2.14
N LEU A 325 7.03 -10.66 3.28
CA LEU A 325 7.27 -11.41 4.51
C LEU A 325 5.97 -12.03 5.06
N LEU A 326 4.86 -11.28 5.04
CA LEU A 326 3.55 -11.79 5.44
C LEU A 326 3.12 -12.98 4.60
N ARG A 327 3.27 -12.90 3.26
CA ARG A 327 2.98 -14.02 2.36
C ARG A 327 3.81 -15.27 2.67
N VAL A 328 5.10 -15.10 2.98
CA VAL A 328 5.98 -16.21 3.37
C VAL A 328 5.49 -16.84 4.68
N ILE A 329 5.12 -16.03 5.66
CA ILE A 329 4.57 -16.52 6.94
C ILE A 329 3.27 -17.27 6.70
N GLU A 330 2.34 -16.72 5.92
CA GLU A 330 1.04 -17.33 5.59
C GLU A 330 1.21 -18.65 4.85
N ALA A 331 2.12 -18.73 3.87
CA ALA A 331 2.42 -19.98 3.17
C ALA A 331 2.94 -21.06 4.13
N ILE A 332 3.95 -20.73 4.96
CA ILE A 332 4.52 -21.71 5.90
C ILE A 332 3.49 -22.14 6.95
N ASP A 333 2.70 -21.20 7.49
CA ASP A 333 1.63 -21.49 8.45
C ASP A 333 0.54 -22.40 7.84
N SER A 334 0.33 -22.29 6.53
CA SER A 334 -0.60 -23.13 5.75
C SER A 334 0.03 -24.40 5.17
N GLY A 335 1.32 -24.68 5.44
CA GLY A 335 2.04 -25.85 4.89
C GLY A 335 2.34 -25.78 3.38
N ILE A 336 2.28 -24.59 2.78
CA ILE A 336 2.61 -24.33 1.37
C ILE A 336 4.09 -23.97 1.26
N ASP A 337 4.79 -24.49 0.24
CA ASP A 337 6.17 -24.11 -0.03
C ASP A 337 6.24 -22.62 -0.44
N PRO A 338 6.89 -21.74 0.34
CA PRO A 338 6.94 -20.32 0.03
C PRO A 338 7.68 -20.01 -1.27
N LYS A 339 8.46 -20.95 -1.83
CA LYS A 339 9.10 -20.79 -3.15
C LYS A 339 8.11 -20.72 -4.30
N THR A 340 6.87 -21.21 -4.13
CA THR A 340 5.82 -21.07 -5.14
C THR A 340 5.23 -19.67 -5.20
N LEU A 341 5.60 -18.79 -4.27
CA LEU A 341 5.13 -17.40 -4.19
C LEU A 341 6.09 -16.38 -4.83
N VAL A 342 7.23 -16.85 -5.35
CA VAL A 342 8.35 -16.04 -5.86
C VAL A 342 8.20 -15.70 -7.33
#